data_AF-A0A6B2V3J3-F1
#
_entry.id   AF-A0A6B2V3J3-F1
#
_cell.length_a   1.000
_cell.length_b   1.000
_cell.length_c   1.000
_cell.angle_alpha   90.00
_cell.angle_beta   90.00
_cell.angle_gamma   90.00
#
_symmetry.space_group_name_H-M   'P 1'
#
loop_
_entity.id
_entity.type
_entity.pdbx_description
1 polymer ?
#
loop_
_entity_poly.entity_id
_entity_poly.type
_entity_poly.pdbx_seq_one_letter_code
_entity_poly.pdbx_strand_id
1 'polypeptide(L)'
;MALGAATVPYEPRIDTGRICLDLLCTSHPGERLDSLERLRAWIAGSGLVPPGTSLAHADPSWPAAFRELREDVGRLVRGHLAAAGAGAYAESGAHRLALARVNDVARLAPPAPCAVPGADGGLVRRLAGPP
;
A
#
# COMPACT_ATOMS: atom_id res chain seq x y z
N MET A 1 34.94 5.64 -29.69
CA MET A 1 33.53 6.09 -29.60
C MET A 1 32.70 4.90 -29.10
N ALA A 2 32.47 4.80 -27.79
CA ALA A 2 31.63 3.76 -27.20
C ALA A 2 30.32 4.40 -26.76
N LEU A 3 29.21 3.99 -27.38
CA LEU A 3 27.86 4.39 -26.98
C LEU A 3 27.55 3.70 -25.64
N GLY A 4 27.63 4.47 -24.55
CA GLY A 4 27.16 4.03 -23.25
C GLY A 4 25.66 3.75 -23.34
N ALA A 5 25.28 2.48 -23.24
CA ALA A 5 23.88 2.10 -23.10
C ALA A 5 23.35 2.75 -21.82
N ALA A 6 22.52 3.78 -21.97
CA ALA A 6 21.77 4.34 -20.86
C ALA A 6 20.89 3.21 -20.30
N THR A 7 21.26 2.70 -19.13
CA THR A 7 20.39 1.79 -18.38
C THR A 7 19.14 2.59 -18.03
N VAL A 8 18.02 2.30 -18.70
CA VAL A 8 16.71 2.80 -18.30
C VAL A 8 16.56 2.49 -16.81
N PRO A 9 16.28 3.48 -15.93
CA PRO A 9 16.15 3.21 -14.50
C PRO A 9 15.08 2.13 -14.34
N TYR A 10 15.46 1.00 -13.75
CA TYR A 10 14.48 -0.02 -13.42
C TYR A 10 13.56 0.59 -12.36
N GLU A 11 12.28 0.76 -12.68
CA GLU A 11 11.30 1.05 -11.64
C GLU A 11 11.26 -0.15 -10.69
N PRO A 12 11.32 0.06 -9.37
CA PRO A 12 11.23 -1.02 -8.40
C PRO A 12 9.98 -1.85 -8.65
N ARG A 13 10.14 -3.11 -9.06
CA ARG A 13 9.05 -4.03 -9.42
C ARG A 13 8.16 -4.43 -8.22
N ILE A 14 8.40 -3.86 -7.05
CA ILE A 14 7.69 -4.15 -5.79
C ILE A 14 7.36 -2.83 -5.09
N ASP A 15 6.55 -1.98 -5.74
CA ASP A 15 5.99 -0.79 -5.09
C ASP A 15 5.10 -1.16 -3.89
N THR A 16 4.39 -2.29 -3.99
CA THR A 16 3.48 -2.75 -2.93
C THR A 16 4.21 -3.05 -1.62
N GLY A 17 5.41 -3.65 -1.69
CA GLY A 17 6.21 -3.95 -0.51
C GLY A 17 6.67 -2.68 0.22
N ARG A 18 7.10 -1.66 -0.54
CA ARG A 18 7.46 -0.34 0.01
C ARG A 18 6.27 0.29 0.73
N ILE A 19 5.09 0.27 0.12
CA ILE A 19 3.87 0.84 0.71
C ILE A 19 3.47 0.10 1.99
N CYS A 20 3.56 -1.24 2.01
CA CYS A 20 3.30 -2.01 3.22
C CYS A 20 4.25 -1.64 4.37
N LEU A 21 5.54 -1.45 4.08
CA LEU A 21 6.52 -1.01 5.08
C LEU A 21 6.29 0.43 5.54
N ASP A 22 5.95 1.33 4.62
CA ASP A 22 5.58 2.72 4.93
C ASP A 22 4.34 2.77 5.84
N LEU A 23 3.33 1.93 5.57
CA LEU A 23 2.17 1.76 6.44
C LEU A 23 2.58 1.34 7.86
N LEU A 24 3.51 0.39 8.02
CA LEU A 24 4.03 0.01 9.34
C LEU A 24 4.73 1.17 10.05
N CYS A 25 5.47 1.99 9.32
CA CYS A 25 6.16 3.16 9.88
C CYS A 25 5.20 4.23 10.45
N THR A 26 3.93 4.23 10.06
CA THR A 26 2.94 5.18 10.59
C THR A 26 2.63 5.02 12.08
N SER A 27 3.07 3.94 12.73
CA SER A 27 2.93 3.76 14.18
C SER A 27 4.13 4.28 15.00
N HIS A 28 5.15 4.87 14.37
CA HIS A 28 6.38 5.30 15.05
C HIS A 28 6.77 6.76 14.72
N PRO A 29 7.20 7.57 15.70
CA PRO A 29 7.26 7.30 17.15
C PRO A 29 5.91 7.31 17.86
N GLY A 30 4.82 7.63 17.17
CA GLY A 30 3.45 7.56 17.67
C GLY A 30 2.48 7.33 16.51
N GLU A 31 1.19 7.19 16.81
CA GLU A 31 0.14 6.99 15.81
C GLU A 31 0.05 8.21 14.88
N ARG A 32 0.26 8.00 13.57
CA ARG A 32 0.15 9.05 12.55
C ARG A 32 -1.14 8.97 11.74
N LEU A 33 -1.87 7.86 11.79
CA LEU A 33 -3.16 7.68 11.13
C LEU A 33 -4.29 7.92 12.15
N ASP A 34 -4.18 8.94 13.00
CA ASP A 34 -5.12 9.26 14.08
C ASP A 34 -6.44 9.90 13.60
N SER A 35 -6.43 10.43 12.38
CA SER A 35 -7.50 11.23 11.79
C SER A 35 -7.64 10.97 10.30
N LEU A 36 -8.84 11.26 9.77
CA LEU A 36 -9.15 11.09 8.35
C LEU A 36 -8.28 11.96 7.44
N GLU A 37 -7.97 13.18 7.88
CA GLU A 37 -7.09 14.10 7.14
C GLU A 37 -5.68 13.52 6.99
N ARG A 38 -5.09 13.05 8.10
CA ARG A 38 -3.76 12.43 8.08
C ARG A 38 -3.72 11.17 7.23
N LEU A 39 -4.77 10.34 7.30
CA LEU A 39 -4.89 9.17 6.45
C LEU A 39 -4.95 9.54 4.95
N ARG A 40 -5.77 10.52 4.57
CA ARG A 40 -5.86 10.99 3.17
C ARG A 40 -4.52 11.53 2.67
N ALA A 41 -3.81 12.30 3.50
CA ALA A 41 -2.48 12.79 3.17
C ALA A 41 -1.48 11.65 2.96
N TRP A 42 -1.54 10.61 3.80
CA TRP A 42 -0.68 9.42 3.67
C TRP A 42 -1.01 8.60 2.41
N ILE A 43 -2.30 8.37 2.09
CA ILE A 43 -2.73 7.64 0.87
C ILE A 43 -2.21 8.36 -0.39
N ALA A 44 -2.35 9.69 -0.44
CA ALA A 44 -1.86 10.48 -1.56
C ALA A 44 -0.32 10.50 -1.64
N GLY A 45 0.37 10.63 -0.50
CA GLY A 45 1.83 10.70 -0.45
C GLY A 45 2.55 9.37 -0.68
N SER A 46 1.93 8.24 -0.33
CA SER A 46 2.49 6.89 -0.50
C SER A 46 2.41 6.39 -1.94
N GLY A 47 1.58 7.01 -2.79
CA GLY A 47 1.35 6.61 -4.18
C GLY A 47 0.33 5.48 -4.35
N LEU A 48 -0.48 5.21 -3.31
CA LEU A 48 -1.57 4.20 -3.38
C LEU A 48 -2.63 4.55 -4.43
N VAL A 49 -2.85 5.84 -4.68
CA VAL A 49 -3.75 6.35 -5.71
C VAL A 49 -3.00 7.29 -6.65
N PRO A 50 -3.45 7.44 -7.91
CA PRO A 50 -2.88 8.42 -8.83
C PRO A 50 -2.92 9.85 -8.25
N PRO A 51 -1.94 10.72 -8.56
CA PRO A 51 -1.95 12.11 -8.11
C PRO A 51 -3.25 12.83 -8.47
N GLY A 52 -3.80 13.60 -7.53
CA GLY A 52 -5.06 14.31 -7.70
C GLY A 52 -6.33 13.45 -7.58
N THR A 53 -6.22 12.16 -7.24
CA THR A 53 -7.40 11.33 -6.94
C THR A 53 -8.15 11.88 -5.74
N SER A 54 -9.44 12.18 -5.94
CA SER A 54 -10.31 12.65 -4.85
C SER A 54 -10.61 11.54 -3.87
N LEU A 55 -10.37 11.79 -2.58
CA LEU A 55 -10.70 10.90 -1.46
C LEU A 55 -11.96 11.36 -0.71
N ALA A 56 -12.87 12.09 -1.37
CA ALA A 56 -14.02 12.71 -0.72
C ALA A 56 -15.01 11.70 -0.10
N HIS A 57 -15.07 10.47 -0.62
CA HIS A 57 -15.91 9.37 -0.11
C HIS A 57 -15.33 8.71 1.14
N ALA A 58 -14.05 8.96 1.48
CA ALA A 58 -13.45 8.36 2.66
C ALA A 58 -14.17 8.86 3.92
N ASP A 59 -14.56 7.93 4.78
CA ASP A 59 -15.38 8.19 5.97
C ASP A 59 -14.59 7.96 7.28
N PRO A 60 -15.13 8.36 8.45
CA PRO A 60 -14.43 8.27 9.72
C PRO A 60 -14.03 6.85 10.18
N SER A 61 -14.55 5.77 9.56
CA SER A 61 -14.13 4.40 9.88
C SER A 61 -12.76 4.03 9.30
N TRP A 62 -12.33 4.72 8.23
CA TRP A 62 -11.13 4.36 7.49
C TRP A 62 -9.85 4.34 8.35
N PRO A 63 -9.57 5.32 9.24
CA PRO A 63 -8.39 5.28 10.10
C PRO A 63 -8.31 4.00 10.95
N ALA A 64 -9.43 3.53 11.49
CA ALA A 64 -9.47 2.28 12.25
C ALA A 64 -9.15 1.08 11.35
N ALA A 65 -9.80 0.98 10.18
CA ALA A 65 -9.57 -0.10 9.22
C ALA A 65 -8.10 -0.16 8.74
N PHE A 66 -7.47 1.00 8.47
CA PHE A 66 -6.05 1.05 8.08
C PHE A 66 -5.11 0.64 9.22
N ARG A 67 -5.45 0.95 10.48
CA ARG A 67 -4.67 0.48 11.65
C ARG A 67 -4.81 -1.03 11.82
N GLU A 68 -6.00 -1.59 11.64
CA GLU A 68 -6.23 -3.04 11.66
C GLU A 68 -5.41 -3.75 10.57
N LEU A 69 -5.47 -3.23 9.33
CA LEU A 69 -4.65 -3.73 8.23
C LEU A 69 -3.15 -3.65 8.55
N ARG A 70 -2.69 -2.53 9.13
CA ARG A 70 -1.29 -2.33 9.55
C ARG A 70 -0.86 -3.39 10.57
N GLU A 71 -1.73 -3.72 11.53
CA GLU A 71 -1.42 -4.77 12.49
C GLU A 71 -1.27 -6.14 11.83
N ASP A 72 -2.18 -6.48 10.91
CA ASP A 72 -2.12 -7.75 10.17
C ASP A 72 -0.87 -7.84 9.28
N VAL A 73 -0.56 -6.79 8.53
CA VAL A 73 0.71 -6.68 7.78
C VAL A 73 1.90 -6.84 8.72
N GLY A 74 1.86 -6.23 9.90
CA GLY A 74 2.94 -6.33 10.89
C GLY A 74 3.13 -7.75 11.41
N ARG A 75 2.03 -8.50 11.62
CA ARG A 75 2.08 -9.93 12.00
C ARG A 75 2.70 -10.78 10.90
N LEU A 76 2.34 -10.52 9.64
CA LEU A 76 2.89 -11.23 8.47
C LEU A 76 4.39 -10.98 8.31
N VAL A 77 4.81 -9.72 8.33
CA VAL A 77 6.23 -9.34 8.17
C VAL A 77 7.07 -9.95 9.30
N ARG A 78 6.65 -9.81 10.57
CA ARG A 78 7.39 -10.38 11.70
C ARG A 78 7.43 -11.91 11.67
N GLY A 79 6.32 -12.55 11.29
CA GLY A 79 6.27 -14.01 11.14
C GLY A 79 7.23 -14.51 10.07
N HIS A 80 7.29 -13.83 8.91
CA HIS A 80 8.24 -14.15 7.85
C HIS A 80 9.69 -13.99 8.30
N LEU A 81 10.03 -12.89 8.98
CA LEU A 81 11.39 -12.66 9.49
C LEU A 81 11.79 -13.70 10.55
N ALA A 82 10.87 -14.09 11.44
CA ALA A 82 11.12 -15.12 12.45
C ALA A 82 11.38 -16.50 11.82
N ALA A 83 10.59 -16.88 10.80
CA ALA A 83 10.76 -18.13 10.07
C ALA A 83 12.10 -18.19 9.31
N ALA A 84 12.50 -17.08 8.70
CA ALA A 84 13.78 -16.97 8.00
C ALA A 84 14.98 -17.15 8.95
N GLY A 85 14.90 -16.62 10.18
CA GLY A 85 15.96 -16.78 11.18
C GLY A 85 16.04 -18.17 11.81
N ALA A 86 14.92 -18.89 11.89
CA ALA A 86 14.84 -20.20 12.53
C ALA A 86 15.12 -21.40 11.59
N GLY A 87 15.28 -21.16 10.29
CA GLY A 87 15.43 -22.23 9.29
C GLY A 87 14.20 -23.15 9.16
N ALA A 88 13.06 -22.74 9.72
CA ALA A 88 11.81 -23.50 9.72
C ALA A 88 10.61 -22.55 9.59
N TYR A 89 9.72 -22.85 8.65
CA TYR A 89 8.43 -22.19 8.51
C TYR A 89 7.42 -22.78 9.51
N ALA A 90 7.57 -22.45 10.80
CA ALA A 90 6.52 -22.72 11.77
C ALA A 90 5.46 -21.61 11.69
N GLU A 91 4.45 -21.82 10.84
CA GLU A 91 3.37 -20.84 10.67
C GLU A 91 2.52 -20.76 11.95
N SER A 92 2.68 -19.68 12.72
CA SER A 92 1.89 -19.47 13.93
C SER A 92 0.40 -19.27 13.60
N GLY A 93 -0.49 -19.60 14.55
CA GLY A 93 -1.92 -19.32 14.38
C GLY A 93 -2.23 -17.85 14.11
N ALA A 94 -1.46 -16.94 14.71
CA ALA A 94 -1.58 -15.50 14.47
C ALA A 94 -1.19 -15.10 13.04
N HIS A 95 -0.16 -15.73 12.46
CA HIS A 95 0.23 -15.51 11.05
C HIS A 95 -0.88 -15.95 10.10
N ARG A 96 -1.41 -17.17 10.28
CA ARG A 96 -2.50 -17.70 9.45
C ARG A 96 -3.74 -16.82 9.49
N LEU A 97 -4.12 -16.36 10.68
CA LEU A 97 -5.29 -15.48 10.84
C LEU A 97 -5.10 -14.11 10.18
N ALA A 98 -3.90 -13.52 10.31
CA ALA A 98 -3.59 -12.26 9.63
C ALA A 98 -3.60 -12.44 8.11
N LEU A 99 -3.06 -13.54 7.60
CA LEU A 99 -3.04 -13.86 6.17
C LEU A 99 -4.47 -14.01 5.63
N ALA A 100 -5.32 -14.74 6.36
CA ALA A 100 -6.73 -14.89 6.01
C ALA A 100 -7.43 -13.53 5.93
N ARG A 101 -7.30 -12.67 6.96
CA ARG A 101 -7.93 -11.34 6.95
C ARG A 101 -7.46 -10.45 5.80
N VAL A 102 -6.16 -10.42 5.51
CA VAL A 102 -5.62 -9.64 4.37
C VAL A 102 -6.19 -10.16 3.05
N ASN A 103 -6.21 -11.48 2.86
CA ASN A 103 -6.80 -12.08 1.67
C ASN A 103 -8.30 -11.79 1.57
N ASP A 104 -9.03 -11.80 2.69
CA ASP A 104 -10.45 -11.50 2.75
C ASP A 104 -10.76 -10.08 2.28
N VAL A 105 -10.00 -9.09 2.75
CA VAL A 105 -10.12 -7.70 2.31
C VAL A 105 -9.73 -7.55 0.83
N ALA A 106 -8.67 -8.23 0.39
CA ALA A 106 -8.16 -8.15 -0.98
C ALA A 106 -9.06 -8.84 -2.03
N ARG A 107 -10.09 -9.60 -1.62
CA ARG A 107 -11.02 -10.24 -2.56
C ARG A 107 -11.88 -9.24 -3.32
N LEU A 108 -12.14 -8.06 -2.75
CA LEU A 108 -12.89 -7.01 -3.45
C LEU A 108 -12.00 -6.40 -4.53
N ALA A 109 -12.49 -6.38 -5.77
CA ALA A 109 -11.75 -5.80 -6.87
C ALA A 109 -11.62 -4.27 -6.66
N PRO A 110 -10.40 -3.72 -6.58
CA PRO A 110 -10.23 -2.27 -6.51
C PRO A 110 -10.62 -1.63 -7.85
N PRO A 111 -11.02 -0.34 -7.85
CA PRO A 111 -11.26 0.38 -9.10
C PRO A 111 -10.06 0.31 -10.04
N ALA A 112 -10.29 -0.07 -11.30
CA ALA A 112 -9.22 -0.26 -12.26
C ALA A 112 -8.51 1.08 -12.59
N PRO A 113 -7.18 1.13 -12.62
CA PRO A 113 -6.45 2.26 -13.19
C PRO A 113 -6.70 2.39 -14.70
N CYS A 114 -6.89 3.60 -15.19
CA CYS A 114 -7.12 3.91 -16.60
C CYS A 114 -6.27 5.11 -17.07
N ALA A 115 -5.93 5.13 -18.36
CA ALA A 115 -5.30 6.27 -19.01
C ALA A 115 -6.41 7.15 -19.63
N VAL A 116 -6.43 8.43 -19.28
CA VAL A 116 -7.43 9.38 -19.79
C VAL A 116 -6.74 10.67 -20.26
N PRO A 117 -7.31 11.40 -21.23
CA PRO A 117 -6.76 12.68 -21.66
C PRO A 117 -6.69 13.71 -20.51
N GLY A 118 -5.55 14.37 -20.39
CA GLY A 118 -5.27 15.51 -19.51
C GLY A 118 -5.60 16.85 -20.18
N ALA A 119 -5.52 17.93 -19.40
CA ALA A 119 -5.81 19.28 -19.88
C ALA A 119 -4.82 19.79 -20.94
N ASP A 120 -3.62 19.21 -20.96
CA ASP A 120 -2.53 19.48 -21.91
C ASP A 120 -2.57 18.56 -23.15
N GLY A 121 -3.59 17.70 -23.26
CA GLY A 121 -3.71 16.69 -24.31
C GLY A 121 -2.85 15.44 -24.09
N GLY A 122 -2.05 15.38 -23.01
CA GLY A 122 -1.32 14.18 -22.60
C GLY A 122 -2.23 13.11 -21.98
N LEU A 123 -1.72 11.91 -21.73
CA LEU A 123 -2.46 10.88 -20.97
C LEU A 123 -2.07 10.95 -19.49
N VAL A 124 -3.08 11.00 -18.62
CA VAL A 124 -2.92 10.94 -17.17
C VAL A 124 -3.55 9.66 -16.62
N ARG A 125 -2.96 9.10 -15.57
CA ARG A 125 -3.49 7.93 -14.86
C ARG A 125 -4.61 8.36 -13.92
N ARG A 126 -5.77 7.71 -13.99
CA ARG A 126 -6.90 7.87 -13.05
C ARG A 126 -7.45 6.51 -12.63
N LEU A 127 -8.35 6.49 -11.65
CA LEU A 127 -9.17 5.32 -11.33
C LEU A 127 -10.49 5.38 -12.08
N ALA A 128 -11.00 4.23 -12.50
CA ALA A 128 -12.30 4.09 -13.19
C ALA A 128 -13.52 4.40 -12.30
N GLY A 129 -13.30 4.51 -10.98
CA GLY A 129 -14.30 4.87 -9.98
C GLY A 129 -13.63 5.42 -8.71
N PRO A 130 -14.42 5.88 -7.74
CA PRO A 130 -13.89 6.27 -6.44
C PRO A 130 -13.20 5.07 -5.76
N PRO A 131 -12.04 5.28 -5.10
CA PRO A 131 -11.37 4.25 -4.30
C PRO A 131 -12.22 3.73 -3.13
#